data_AF-A0A9D9K823-F1
#
_entry.id   AF-A0A9D9K823-F1
#
_cell.length_a   1.000
_cell.length_b   1.000
_cell.length_c   1.000
_cell.angle_alpha   90.00
_cell.angle_beta   90.00
_cell.angle_gamma   90.00
#
_symmetry.space_group_name_H-M   'P 1'
#
loop_
_entity.id
_entity.type
_entity.pdbx_description
1 polymer ?
#
loop_
_entity_poly.entity_id
_entity_poly.type
_entity_poly.pdbx_seq_one_letter_code
_entity_poly.pdbx_strand_id
1 'polypeptide(L)'
;MNVHRLTTSLFSNSLVRTGGRKGRGLFYLLLSGVLTLATPAVATEYQPPDRGTPGRLEGAGTRVLEPEDFQPPSETYPEVTRGACIFDLDETGRPLTPLVPENAFGVTLQGYPTFFVYVPALPEDAQLEFVVTEWELTETDVRDRDVYATTFNAPETAGILPITMPPRDDEGNSIEPLQVEKDYTWFVRIVCDPENPMRYGPDIWVEAWAKRFNASADFAATLEAATPFQRYDFYANTGVWYEALQTLATLRRESDTPELQRAWRELLESVELDDFVDEPLLD
;
A
#
# COMPACT_ATOMS: atom_id res chain seq x y z
N MET A 1 -6.01 -65.95 9.80
CA MET A 1 -5.10 -66.80 10.61
C MET A 1 -4.62 -65.98 11.81
N ASN A 2 -4.82 -66.53 13.01
CA ASN A 2 -4.22 -66.22 14.32
C ASN A 2 -4.04 -64.74 14.72
N VAL A 3 -4.83 -64.14 15.62
CA VAL A 3 -5.33 -64.51 16.97
C VAL A 3 -4.26 -64.39 18.08
N HIS A 4 -4.67 -63.69 19.16
CA HIS A 4 -4.19 -63.64 20.56
C HIS A 4 -3.39 -62.39 20.97
N ARG A 5 -3.58 -61.77 22.15
CA ARG A 5 -4.54 -61.82 23.29
C ARG A 5 -4.15 -60.64 24.21
N LEU A 6 -5.08 -59.80 24.65
CA LEU A 6 -5.68 -59.75 26.01
C LEU A 6 -4.70 -59.87 27.20
N THR A 7 -4.69 -58.88 28.11
CA THR A 7 -5.20 -58.94 29.52
C THR A 7 -4.88 -57.60 30.25
N THR A 8 -5.82 -56.83 30.85
CA THR A 8 -6.55 -56.98 32.15
C THR A 8 -5.58 -57.17 33.34
N SER A 9 -5.65 -56.59 34.54
CA SER A 9 -6.71 -55.97 35.37
C SER A 9 -6.01 -55.25 36.56
N LEU A 10 -6.54 -54.12 37.07
CA LEU A 10 -7.33 -53.96 38.32
C LEU A 10 -6.61 -54.13 39.68
N PHE A 11 -7.21 -53.43 40.65
CA PHE A 11 -7.10 -53.46 42.13
C PHE A 11 -6.09 -52.48 42.76
N SER A 12 -6.36 -51.85 43.91
CA SER A 12 -7.54 -51.55 44.73
C SER A 12 -7.02 -50.86 46.02
N ASN A 13 -7.79 -49.91 46.54
CA ASN A 13 -7.93 -49.47 47.94
C ASN A 13 -6.85 -49.79 48.99
N SER A 14 -6.50 -48.79 49.82
CA SER A 14 -7.14 -48.61 51.14
C SER A 14 -6.38 -47.62 52.05
N LEU A 15 -7.13 -46.62 52.53
CA LEU A 15 -7.16 -45.98 53.85
C LEU A 15 -6.02 -46.23 54.87
N VAL A 16 -5.51 -45.14 55.45
CA VAL A 16 -5.32 -45.02 56.91
C VAL A 16 -5.70 -43.60 57.38
N ARG A 17 -6.31 -43.58 58.57
CA ARG A 17 -7.07 -42.54 59.26
C ARG A 17 -6.36 -42.21 60.59
N THR A 18 -6.24 -40.94 60.97
CA THR A 18 -6.22 -40.45 62.38
C THR A 18 -6.40 -38.93 62.34
N GLY A 19 -7.49 -38.35 62.87
CA GLY A 19 -7.61 -37.91 64.28
C GLY A 19 -6.71 -36.68 64.52
N GLY A 20 -7.16 -35.45 64.77
CA GLY A 20 -8.39 -34.92 65.38
C GLY A 20 -7.96 -33.91 66.46
N ARG A 21 -8.35 -32.63 66.38
CA ARG A 21 -8.55 -31.77 67.57
C ARG A 21 -9.24 -30.45 67.22
N LYS A 22 -10.17 -30.08 68.09
CA LYS A 22 -11.05 -28.91 68.06
C LYS A 22 -10.27 -27.59 68.09
N GLY A 23 -10.69 -26.63 67.27
CA GLY A 23 -10.39 -25.21 67.41
C GLY A 23 -11.55 -24.40 66.85
N ARG A 24 -12.35 -23.82 67.75
CA ARG A 24 -13.41 -22.87 67.39
C ARG A 24 -12.75 -21.60 66.87
N GLY A 25 -12.91 -21.32 65.58
CA GLY A 25 -12.53 -20.06 64.95
C GLY A 25 -13.69 -19.57 64.11
N LEU A 26 -14.41 -18.58 64.64
CA LEU A 26 -15.47 -17.85 63.95
C LEU A 26 -14.81 -16.99 62.85
N PHE A 27 -14.71 -17.53 61.63
CA PHE A 27 -14.19 -16.78 60.48
C PHE A 27 -15.36 -16.10 59.76
N TYR A 28 -15.44 -14.79 59.91
CA TYR A 28 -16.27 -13.94 59.06
C TYR A 28 -15.71 -13.98 57.64
N LEU A 29 -16.43 -14.63 56.71
CA LEU A 29 -16.22 -14.46 55.28
C LEU A 29 -16.76 -13.07 54.89
N LEU A 30 -15.89 -12.06 54.93
CA LEU A 30 -16.12 -10.81 54.21
C LEU A 30 -15.93 -11.12 52.72
N LEU A 31 -17.02 -11.38 52.00
CA LEU A 31 -17.04 -11.25 50.54
C LEU A 31 -16.86 -9.76 50.21
N SER A 32 -15.62 -9.32 50.04
CA SER A 32 -15.33 -8.10 49.30
C SER A 32 -15.53 -8.40 47.82
N GLY A 33 -16.79 -8.34 47.36
CA GLY A 33 -17.08 -8.26 45.94
C GLY A 33 -16.53 -6.94 45.42
N VAL A 34 -15.45 -7.02 44.63
CA VAL A 34 -14.99 -5.88 43.84
C VAL A 34 -16.02 -5.71 42.73
N LEU A 35 -16.93 -4.75 42.91
CA LEU A 35 -17.84 -4.31 41.87
C LEU A 35 -17.01 -3.49 40.87
N THR A 36 -16.48 -4.13 39.84
CA THR A 36 -15.94 -3.41 38.67
C THR A 36 -17.10 -2.70 38.00
N LEU A 37 -17.21 -1.39 38.25
CA LEU A 37 -18.04 -0.50 37.45
C LEU A 37 -17.42 -0.48 36.05
N ALA A 38 -18.01 -1.22 35.11
CA ALA A 38 -17.74 -1.04 33.70
C ALA A 38 -18.13 0.40 33.35
N THR A 39 -17.13 1.23 33.06
CA THR A 39 -17.37 2.54 32.47
C THR A 39 -18.08 2.31 31.14
N PRO A 40 -19.24 2.94 30.88
CA PRO A 40 -19.81 2.90 29.55
C PRO A 40 -18.78 3.48 28.59
N ALA A 41 -18.51 2.75 27.50
CA ALA A 41 -17.81 3.32 26.35
C ALA A 41 -18.65 4.50 25.88
N VAL A 42 -18.17 5.71 26.13
CA VAL A 42 -18.74 6.92 25.53
C VAL A 42 -18.35 6.85 24.07
N ALA A 43 -19.30 6.45 23.22
CA ALA A 43 -19.20 6.67 21.80
C ALA A 43 -19.18 8.19 21.58
N THR A 44 -18.03 8.71 21.14
CA THR A 44 -17.93 10.10 20.69
C THR A 44 -18.60 10.19 19.33
N GLU A 45 -19.87 10.60 19.34
CA GLU A 45 -20.61 10.96 18.14
C GLU A 45 -20.00 12.24 17.54
N TYR A 46 -19.63 12.17 16.27
CA TYR A 46 -19.11 13.30 15.52
C TYR A 46 -20.21 14.36 15.36
N GLN A 47 -19.96 15.57 15.89
CA GLN A 47 -20.79 16.75 15.60
C GLN A 47 -20.16 17.55 14.45
N PRO A 48 -20.82 17.64 13.27
CA PRO A 48 -20.33 18.45 12.18
C PRO A 48 -20.37 19.94 12.56
N PRO A 49 -19.32 20.73 12.23
CA PRO A 49 -19.28 22.14 12.55
C PRO A 49 -20.32 22.92 11.74
N ASP A 50 -21.11 23.74 12.44
CA ASP A 50 -22.01 24.73 11.87
C ASP A 50 -21.20 25.77 11.06
N ARG A 51 -21.10 25.56 9.76
CA ARG A 51 -20.52 26.53 8.83
C ARG A 51 -21.58 27.57 8.51
N GLY A 52 -21.72 28.52 9.43
CA GLY A 52 -22.47 29.74 9.20
C GLY A 52 -22.11 30.40 7.86
N THR A 53 -23.07 31.15 7.32
CA THR A 53 -23.00 31.78 5.99
C THR A 53 -21.75 32.67 5.86
N PRO A 54 -20.89 32.51 4.83
CA PRO A 54 -19.62 33.23 4.77
C PRO A 54 -19.81 34.74 4.71
N GLY A 55 -19.30 35.42 5.74
CA GLY A 55 -19.03 36.85 5.73
C GLY A 55 -17.69 37.17 5.06
N ARG A 56 -17.64 38.35 4.46
CA ARG A 56 -16.56 39.05 3.74
C ARG A 56 -15.11 38.60 4.05
N LEU A 57 -14.38 38.29 2.97
CA LEU A 57 -12.97 37.91 2.91
C LEU A 57 -12.01 39.00 3.43
N GLU A 58 -11.05 38.60 4.25
CA GLU A 58 -9.74 39.26 4.39
C GLU A 58 -8.62 38.21 4.26
N GLY A 59 -7.62 38.53 3.43
CA GLY A 59 -6.23 38.03 3.52
C GLY A 59 -5.93 36.61 3.01
N ALA A 60 -5.43 36.52 1.77
CA ALA A 60 -4.76 35.32 1.24
C ALA A 60 -3.38 35.13 1.91
N GLY A 61 -3.34 34.36 3.00
CA GLY A 61 -2.13 33.62 3.36
C GLY A 61 -2.03 32.39 2.45
N THR A 62 -0.86 32.14 1.87
CA THR A 62 -0.54 30.87 1.22
C THR A 62 -0.70 29.77 2.25
N ARG A 63 -1.86 29.11 2.26
CA ARG A 63 -1.96 27.79 2.87
C ARG A 63 -1.10 26.89 2.00
N VAL A 64 0.04 26.48 2.54
CA VAL A 64 0.74 25.30 2.04
C VAL A 64 -0.25 24.16 2.28
N LEU A 65 -0.88 23.68 1.22
CA LEU A 65 -1.85 22.58 1.32
C LEU A 65 -1.10 21.37 1.86
N GLU A 66 -1.58 20.73 2.91
CA GLU A 66 -0.97 19.46 3.32
C GLU A 66 -1.38 18.40 2.28
N PRO A 67 -0.61 17.33 2.03
CA PRO A 67 -0.95 16.39 0.96
C PRO A 67 -2.33 15.75 1.12
N GLU A 68 -2.84 15.68 2.36
CA GLU A 68 -4.20 15.25 2.71
C GLU A 68 -5.33 16.15 2.19
N ASP A 69 -5.04 17.39 1.81
CA ASP A 69 -6.02 18.35 1.28
C ASP A 69 -6.28 18.19 -0.23
N PHE A 70 -5.54 17.32 -0.93
CA PHE A 70 -5.58 17.26 -2.40
C PHE A 70 -6.68 16.31 -2.92
N GLN A 71 -7.45 16.78 -3.91
CA GLN A 71 -8.47 15.99 -4.62
C GLN A 71 -8.05 15.80 -6.08
N PRO A 72 -8.17 14.58 -6.64
CA PRO A 72 -7.77 14.30 -8.01
C PRO A 72 -8.66 15.04 -9.04
N PRO A 73 -8.17 15.27 -10.26
CA PRO A 73 -8.99 15.70 -11.39
C PRO A 73 -10.17 14.73 -11.60
N SER A 74 -11.36 15.26 -11.90
CA SER A 74 -12.59 14.47 -12.01
C SER A 74 -12.70 13.75 -13.36
N GLU A 75 -11.88 12.72 -13.61
CA GLU A 75 -12.10 11.81 -14.74
C GLU A 75 -12.10 10.35 -14.28
N THR A 76 -13.10 9.60 -14.73
CA THR A 76 -13.31 8.19 -14.41
C THR A 76 -12.48 7.35 -15.38
N TYR A 77 -11.56 6.53 -14.86
CA TYR A 77 -10.66 5.71 -15.67
C TYR A 77 -11.35 4.48 -16.28
N PRO A 78 -10.97 4.07 -17.50
CA PRO A 78 -11.56 2.92 -18.18
C PRO A 78 -11.11 1.59 -17.56
N GLU A 79 -12.03 0.62 -17.58
CA GLU A 79 -11.84 -0.75 -17.11
C GLU A 79 -10.62 -1.44 -17.75
N VAL A 80 -9.91 -2.24 -16.94
CA VAL A 80 -8.75 -3.05 -17.34
C VAL A 80 -9.06 -3.84 -18.62
N THR A 81 -8.36 -3.50 -19.71
CA THR A 81 -8.61 -4.12 -21.02
C THR A 81 -8.10 -5.56 -20.99
N ARG A 82 -9.03 -6.52 -21.00
CA ARG A 82 -8.70 -7.95 -21.20
C ARG A 82 -8.37 -8.19 -22.66
N GLY A 83 -7.09 -8.17 -22.98
CA GLY A 83 -6.59 -8.64 -24.28
C GLY A 83 -5.10 -8.56 -24.29
N ALA A 84 -4.40 -9.70 -24.21
CA ALA A 84 -3.04 -9.97 -24.68
C ALA A 84 -2.54 -11.26 -24.00
N CYS A 85 -1.26 -11.62 -24.22
CA CYS A 85 -0.55 -12.86 -23.88
C CYS A 85 -0.52 -13.28 -22.38
N ILE A 86 -1.41 -12.75 -21.56
CA ILE A 86 -1.67 -13.25 -20.21
C ILE A 86 -2.58 -14.47 -20.36
N PHE A 87 -1.98 -15.64 -20.55
CA PHE A 87 -2.70 -16.88 -20.84
C PHE A 87 -3.35 -17.52 -19.60
N ASP A 88 -2.85 -17.20 -18.40
CA ASP A 88 -3.30 -17.76 -17.12
C ASP A 88 -3.80 -16.66 -16.16
N LEU A 89 -4.89 -15.98 -16.52
CA LEU A 89 -5.77 -15.34 -15.52
C LEU A 89 -6.71 -16.40 -14.93
N ASP A 90 -6.17 -17.50 -14.43
CA ASP A 90 -6.92 -18.53 -13.71
C ASP A 90 -7.30 -18.04 -12.30
N GLU A 91 -7.81 -18.92 -11.42
CA GLU A 91 -8.29 -18.52 -10.07
C GLU A 91 -7.24 -17.80 -9.20
N THR A 92 -5.96 -17.81 -9.59
CA THR A 92 -4.86 -17.11 -8.89
C THR A 92 -4.19 -16.00 -9.73
N GLY A 93 -4.47 -15.91 -11.02
CA GLY A 93 -3.84 -14.95 -11.92
C GLY A 93 -4.42 -13.55 -11.78
N ARG A 94 -3.61 -12.60 -11.31
CA ARG A 94 -3.99 -11.19 -11.17
C ARG A 94 -3.63 -10.38 -12.41
N PRO A 95 -4.42 -9.36 -12.80
CA PRO A 95 -4.08 -8.51 -13.93
C PRO A 95 -2.94 -7.54 -13.59
N LEU A 96 -2.32 -6.95 -14.61
CA LEU A 96 -1.46 -5.77 -14.44
C LEU A 96 -2.22 -4.72 -13.60
N THR A 97 -1.63 -4.27 -12.49
CA THR A 97 -2.31 -3.39 -11.53
C THR A 97 -1.35 -2.35 -10.96
N PRO A 98 -1.63 -1.04 -11.04
CA PRO A 98 -0.81 -0.03 -10.39
C PRO A 98 -1.05 -0.09 -8.87
N LEU A 99 0.02 -0.03 -8.08
CA LEU A 99 -0.10 0.02 -6.62
C LEU A 99 -0.31 1.48 -6.19
N VAL A 100 -1.53 1.94 -6.37
CA VAL A 100 -2.01 3.28 -6.03
C VAL A 100 -3.36 3.19 -5.32
N PRO A 101 -3.80 4.25 -4.63
CA PRO A 101 -5.14 4.30 -4.08
C PRO A 101 -6.24 4.10 -5.13
N GLU A 102 -7.44 3.72 -4.71
CA GLU A 102 -8.59 3.43 -5.59
C GLU A 102 -8.90 4.57 -6.58
N ASN A 103 -8.65 5.82 -6.17
CA ASN A 103 -8.80 7.00 -7.03
C ASN A 103 -7.67 7.20 -8.06
N ALA A 104 -6.76 6.23 -8.18
CA ALA A 104 -5.58 6.21 -9.03
C ALA A 104 -4.64 7.41 -8.82
N PHE A 105 -4.57 8.00 -7.63
CA PHE A 105 -3.78 9.21 -7.37
C PHE A 105 -2.77 9.02 -6.24
N GLY A 106 -1.52 9.43 -6.49
CA GLY A 106 -0.45 9.46 -5.49
C GLY A 106 0.30 10.79 -5.43
N VAL A 107 0.81 11.12 -4.23
CA VAL A 107 1.71 12.26 -4.02
C VAL A 107 3.15 11.80 -3.86
N THR A 108 4.08 12.58 -4.39
CA THR A 108 5.53 12.42 -4.16
C THR A 108 6.18 13.72 -3.70
N LEU A 109 7.31 13.64 -3.00
CA LEU A 109 8.20 14.76 -2.69
C LEU A 109 9.41 14.81 -3.64
N GLN A 110 9.72 13.70 -4.30
CA GLN A 110 10.86 13.55 -5.18
C GLN A 110 10.61 14.06 -6.60
N GLY A 111 11.65 14.57 -7.24
CA GLY A 111 11.61 14.90 -8.67
C GLY A 111 11.77 13.67 -9.57
N TYR A 112 12.17 12.54 -9.00
CA TYR A 112 12.49 11.28 -9.68
C TYR A 112 11.90 10.13 -8.85
N PRO A 113 10.58 10.01 -8.76
CA PRO A 113 9.91 9.06 -7.88
C PRO A 113 10.10 7.60 -8.32
N THR A 114 9.79 6.69 -7.40
CA THR A 114 9.61 5.26 -7.70
C THR A 114 8.13 4.92 -7.70
N PHE A 115 7.68 4.34 -8.80
CA PHE A 115 6.32 3.83 -8.99
C PHE A 115 6.30 2.33 -8.72
N PHE A 116 5.13 1.80 -8.37
CA PHE A 116 4.97 0.37 -8.08
C PHE A 116 3.81 -0.18 -8.91
N VAL A 117 4.05 -1.30 -9.57
CA VAL A 117 3.06 -1.99 -10.39
C VAL A 117 3.16 -3.49 -10.13
N TYR A 118 2.03 -4.17 -9.93
CA TYR A 118 1.98 -5.61 -9.98
C TYR A 118 1.99 -6.05 -11.44
N VAL A 119 2.95 -6.89 -11.79
CA VAL A 119 3.11 -7.47 -13.12
C VAL A 119 2.73 -8.95 -13.05
N PRO A 120 1.80 -9.43 -13.90
CA PRO A 120 1.49 -10.85 -14.00
C PRO A 120 2.64 -11.65 -14.59
N ALA A 121 2.55 -12.98 -14.55
CA ALA A 121 3.46 -13.83 -15.31
C ALA A 121 3.23 -13.59 -16.82
N LEU A 122 4.33 -13.35 -17.55
CA LEU A 122 4.32 -13.01 -18.97
C LEU A 122 5.24 -13.97 -19.76
N PRO A 123 5.04 -14.10 -21.08
CA PRO A 123 5.98 -14.80 -21.94
C PRO A 123 7.39 -14.18 -21.89
N GLU A 124 8.42 -15.00 -22.13
CA GLU A 124 9.83 -14.59 -22.08
C GLU A 124 10.16 -13.38 -22.97
N ASP A 125 9.54 -13.29 -24.15
CA ASP A 125 9.78 -12.20 -25.11
C ASP A 125 8.94 -10.94 -24.84
N ALA A 126 8.09 -10.94 -23.80
CA ALA A 126 7.27 -9.80 -23.47
C ALA A 126 8.11 -8.65 -22.88
N GLN A 127 7.72 -7.42 -23.20
CA GLN A 127 8.33 -6.20 -22.70
C GLN A 127 7.31 -5.37 -21.92
N LEU A 128 7.83 -4.54 -21.02
CA LEU A 128 7.08 -3.48 -20.36
C LEU A 128 7.55 -2.14 -20.91
N GLU A 129 6.59 -1.33 -21.35
CA GLU A 129 6.79 0.08 -21.66
C GLU A 129 6.29 0.90 -20.46
N PHE A 130 7.15 1.79 -19.96
CA PHE A 130 6.82 2.70 -18.86
C PHE A 130 7.01 4.13 -19.33
N VAL A 131 5.99 4.96 -19.13
CA VAL A 131 5.99 6.36 -19.54
C VAL A 131 5.46 7.24 -18.42
N VAL A 132 6.07 8.40 -18.25
CA VAL A 132 5.60 9.49 -17.39
C VAL A 132 5.31 10.69 -18.26
N THR A 133 4.13 11.27 -18.10
CA THR A 133 3.61 12.32 -18.96
C THR A 133 3.19 13.52 -18.11
N GLU A 134 3.56 14.71 -18.54
CA GLU A 134 3.06 15.95 -17.95
C GLU A 134 1.68 16.24 -18.54
N TRP A 135 0.70 16.40 -17.66
CA TRP A 135 -0.67 16.66 -18.03
C TRP A 135 -1.05 18.10 -17.70
N GLU A 136 -1.56 18.82 -18.70
CA GLU A 136 -2.03 20.19 -18.55
C GLU A 136 -3.31 20.40 -19.36
N LEU A 137 -4.43 20.64 -18.67
CA LEU A 137 -5.67 21.08 -19.30
C LEU A 137 -5.57 22.56 -19.63
N THR A 138 -5.57 22.90 -20.92
CA THR A 138 -5.66 24.28 -21.38
C THR A 138 -7.07 24.61 -21.84
N GLU A 139 -7.39 25.90 -22.04
CA GLU A 139 -8.72 26.31 -22.52
C GLU A 139 -9.10 25.70 -23.88
N THR A 140 -8.10 25.30 -24.68
CA THR A 140 -8.30 24.88 -26.07
C THR A 140 -7.83 23.45 -26.38
N ASP A 141 -7.06 22.84 -25.48
CA ASP A 141 -6.41 21.56 -25.73
C ASP A 141 -6.00 20.87 -24.42
N VAL A 142 -5.79 19.55 -24.48
CA VAL A 142 -5.09 18.80 -23.43
C VAL A 142 -3.65 18.67 -23.88
N ARG A 143 -2.72 19.23 -23.11
CA ARG A 143 -1.30 18.99 -23.33
C ARG A 143 -0.90 17.75 -22.56
N ASP A 144 -0.49 16.74 -23.33
CA ASP A 144 0.02 15.47 -22.85
C ASP A 144 1.44 15.32 -23.42
N ARG A 145 2.45 15.60 -22.59
CA ARG A 145 3.87 15.63 -23.01
C ARG A 145 4.68 14.58 -22.26
N ASP A 146 5.25 13.63 -23.00
CA ASP A 146 6.17 12.65 -22.43
C ASP A 146 7.36 13.36 -21.75
N VAL A 147 7.55 13.06 -20.47
CA VAL A 147 8.67 13.50 -19.65
C VAL A 147 9.76 12.44 -19.64
N TYR A 148 9.34 11.18 -19.59
CA TYR A 148 10.22 10.03 -19.60
C TYR A 148 9.49 8.84 -20.22
N ALA A 149 10.21 8.06 -21.01
CA ALA A 149 9.74 6.80 -21.56
C ALA A 149 10.90 5.80 -21.56
N THR A 150 10.61 4.54 -21.24
CA THR A 150 11.57 3.44 -21.34
C THR A 150 10.84 2.14 -21.68
N THR A 151 11.60 1.19 -22.20
CA THR A 151 11.13 -0.17 -22.45
C THR A 151 12.16 -1.14 -21.93
N PHE A 152 11.71 -2.16 -21.20
CA PHE A 152 12.58 -3.20 -20.65
C PHE A 152 11.88 -4.56 -20.70
N ASN A 153 12.67 -5.62 -20.60
CA ASN A 153 12.12 -6.98 -20.59
C ASN A 153 11.24 -7.18 -19.37
N ALA A 154 10.10 -7.84 -19.55
CA ALA A 154 9.23 -8.18 -18.44
C ALA A 154 9.93 -9.14 -17.46
N PRO A 155 9.61 -9.08 -16.15
CA PRO A 155 10.08 -10.06 -15.20
C PRO A 155 9.56 -11.46 -15.55
N GLU A 156 10.39 -12.49 -15.36
CA GLU A 156 10.03 -13.89 -15.63
C GLU A 156 8.92 -14.39 -14.68
N THR A 157 8.83 -13.82 -13.48
CA THR A 157 7.87 -14.19 -12.45
C THR A 157 6.90 -13.05 -12.17
N ALA A 158 5.65 -13.41 -11.84
CA ALA A 158 4.68 -12.46 -11.34
C ALA A 158 5.16 -11.81 -10.02
N GLY A 159 4.82 -10.54 -9.83
CA GLY A 159 5.16 -9.83 -8.59
C GLY A 159 5.04 -8.32 -8.70
N ILE A 160 5.37 -7.65 -7.59
CA ILE A 160 5.33 -6.20 -7.43
C ILE A 160 6.67 -5.62 -7.86
N LEU A 161 6.65 -4.89 -8.97
CA LEU A 161 7.81 -4.29 -9.59
C LEU A 161 7.94 -2.81 -9.20
N PRO A 162 9.04 -2.39 -8.57
CA PRO A 162 9.40 -0.98 -8.48
C PRO A 162 9.94 -0.47 -9.82
N ILE A 163 9.51 0.71 -10.25
CA ILE A 163 10.03 1.39 -11.44
C ILE A 163 10.47 2.78 -11.02
N THR A 164 11.79 3.03 -11.02
CA THR A 164 12.35 4.33 -10.62
C THR A 164 12.61 5.19 -11.83
N MET A 165 12.03 6.39 -11.86
CA MET A 165 12.33 7.39 -12.88
C MET A 165 13.78 7.86 -12.69
N PRO A 166 14.69 7.69 -13.67
CA PRO A 166 16.08 8.07 -13.49
C PRO A 166 16.29 9.57 -13.81
N PRO A 167 17.39 10.17 -13.34
CA PRO A 167 17.77 11.54 -13.72
C PRO A 167 18.39 11.61 -15.14
N ARG A 168 18.66 10.46 -15.76
CA ARG A 168 19.19 10.33 -17.12
C ARG A 168 18.58 9.14 -17.83
N ASP A 169 18.35 9.28 -19.13
CA ASP A 169 17.90 8.17 -19.98
C ASP A 169 19.06 7.22 -20.32
N ASP A 170 18.74 6.14 -21.06
CA ASP A 170 19.69 5.11 -21.47
C ASP A 170 20.76 5.61 -22.44
N GLU A 171 20.51 6.75 -23.09
CA GLU A 171 21.45 7.45 -23.98
C GLU A 171 22.33 8.46 -23.21
N GLY A 172 22.06 8.67 -21.92
CA GLY A 172 22.78 9.57 -21.04
C GLY A 172 22.32 11.03 -21.08
N ASN A 173 21.22 11.35 -21.77
CA ASN A 173 20.62 12.68 -21.76
C ASN A 173 19.98 12.96 -20.40
N SER A 174 19.90 14.23 -20.01
CA SER A 174 19.26 14.62 -18.75
C SER A 174 17.74 14.56 -18.88
N ILE A 175 17.08 13.93 -17.91
CA ILE A 175 15.62 13.97 -17.77
C ILE A 175 15.26 15.13 -16.83
N GLU A 176 14.20 15.88 -17.13
CA GLU A 176 13.72 16.93 -16.23
C GLU A 176 13.05 16.30 -15.00
N PRO A 177 13.36 16.77 -13.78
CA PRO A 177 12.65 16.30 -12.60
C PRO A 177 11.19 16.75 -12.65
N LEU A 178 10.29 15.95 -12.07
CA LEU A 178 8.91 16.36 -11.85
C LEU A 178 8.88 17.69 -11.11
N GLN A 179 8.11 18.64 -11.65
CA GLN A 179 7.95 19.96 -11.09
C GLN A 179 6.87 19.96 -10.01
N VAL A 180 7.10 20.76 -8.97
CA VAL A 180 6.17 20.95 -7.87
C VAL A 180 4.83 21.51 -8.37
N GLU A 181 3.72 21.03 -7.81
CA GLU A 181 2.34 21.39 -8.12
C GLU A 181 1.86 21.14 -9.56
N LYS A 182 2.65 20.45 -10.39
CA LYS A 182 2.22 19.99 -11.70
C LYS A 182 1.61 18.59 -11.64
N ASP A 183 0.59 18.39 -12.47
CA ASP A 183 -0.07 17.10 -12.61
C ASP A 183 0.68 16.26 -13.65
N TYR A 184 0.97 15.02 -13.28
CA TYR A 184 1.57 14.02 -14.16
C TYR A 184 0.70 12.78 -14.15
N THR A 185 0.71 12.07 -15.27
CA THR A 185 0.26 10.69 -15.34
C THR A 185 1.47 9.80 -15.57
N TRP A 186 1.34 8.54 -15.19
CA TRP A 186 2.28 7.52 -15.57
C TRP A 186 1.51 6.27 -15.95
N PHE A 187 2.01 5.54 -16.93
CA PHE A 187 1.41 4.29 -17.34
C PHE A 187 2.45 3.19 -17.54
N VAL A 188 1.99 1.96 -17.39
CA VAL A 188 2.74 0.75 -17.75
C VAL A 188 1.92 -0.01 -18.77
N ARG A 189 2.56 -0.39 -19.87
CA ARG A 189 1.96 -1.17 -20.96
C ARG A 189 2.74 -2.46 -21.17
N ILE A 190 2.03 -3.57 -21.34
CA ILE A 190 2.61 -4.87 -21.72
C ILE A 190 2.65 -4.96 -23.24
N VAL A 191 3.86 -5.12 -23.78
CA VAL A 191 4.11 -5.40 -25.19
C VAL A 191 4.44 -6.88 -25.34
N CYS A 192 3.46 -7.67 -25.78
CA CYS A 192 3.57 -9.13 -25.76
C CYS A 192 4.46 -9.75 -26.85
N ASP A 193 4.58 -9.09 -28.00
CA ASP A 193 5.44 -9.51 -29.11
C ASP A 193 5.97 -8.23 -29.74
N PRO A 194 7.17 -7.75 -29.33
CA PRO A 194 7.75 -6.54 -29.87
C PRO A 194 7.99 -6.61 -31.39
N GLU A 195 8.18 -7.81 -31.95
CA GLU A 195 8.38 -8.02 -33.39
C GLU A 195 7.04 -8.06 -34.16
N ASN A 196 5.94 -8.41 -33.49
CA ASN A 196 4.60 -8.44 -34.06
C ASN A 196 3.52 -8.00 -33.05
N PRO A 197 3.41 -6.68 -32.77
CA PRO A 197 2.52 -6.16 -31.72
C PRO A 197 1.04 -6.52 -31.90
N MET A 198 0.60 -6.77 -33.14
CA MET A 198 -0.79 -7.11 -33.47
C MET A 198 -1.14 -8.58 -33.24
N ARG A 199 -0.15 -9.44 -32.93
CA ARG A 199 -0.35 -10.88 -32.76
C ARG A 199 -1.34 -11.23 -31.65
N TYR A 200 -1.33 -10.45 -30.57
CA TYR A 200 -2.07 -10.77 -29.34
C TYR A 200 -3.28 -9.86 -29.07
N GLY A 201 -3.62 -8.95 -30.00
CA GLY A 201 -4.71 -7.97 -29.83
C GLY A 201 -4.20 -6.60 -29.42
N PRO A 202 -5.07 -5.71 -28.87
CA PRO A 202 -4.62 -4.45 -28.30
C PRO A 202 -3.73 -4.71 -27.07
N ASP A 203 -2.84 -3.78 -26.75
CA ASP A 203 -1.99 -3.94 -25.57
C ASP A 203 -2.74 -3.68 -24.27
N ILE A 204 -2.25 -4.32 -23.21
CA ILE A 204 -2.76 -4.14 -21.85
C ILE A 204 -1.96 -3.00 -21.23
N TRP A 205 -2.65 -2.02 -20.68
CA TRP A 205 -2.00 -0.91 -19.98
C TRP A 205 -2.82 -0.49 -18.77
N VAL A 206 -2.12 0.09 -17.80
CA VAL A 206 -2.68 0.71 -16.61
C VAL A 206 -2.06 2.08 -16.42
N GLU A 207 -2.80 2.98 -15.78
CA GLU A 207 -2.41 4.38 -15.60
C GLU A 207 -2.73 4.83 -14.17
N ALA A 208 -1.94 5.78 -13.68
CA ALA A 208 -2.23 6.52 -12.46
C ALA A 208 -1.64 7.93 -12.49
N TRP A 209 -2.14 8.78 -11.59
CA TRP A 209 -1.66 10.14 -11.40
C TRP A 209 -0.52 10.23 -10.39
N ALA A 210 0.39 11.16 -10.65
CA ALA A 210 1.39 11.60 -9.71
C ALA A 210 1.42 13.13 -9.63
N LYS A 211 1.51 13.64 -8.41
CA LYS A 211 1.77 15.06 -8.17
C LYS A 211 2.94 15.24 -7.24
N ARG A 212 3.89 16.10 -7.63
CA ARG A 212 5.01 16.44 -6.77
C ARG A 212 4.62 17.59 -5.85
N PHE A 213 4.77 17.36 -4.55
CA PHE A 213 4.52 18.34 -3.51
C PHE A 213 5.83 18.91 -2.95
N ASN A 214 5.77 20.15 -2.46
CA ASN A 214 6.91 20.79 -1.80
C ASN A 214 6.77 20.73 -0.27
N ALA A 215 7.59 19.90 0.37
CA ALA A 215 7.61 19.77 1.82
C ALA A 215 7.90 21.13 2.52
N SER A 216 7.13 21.42 3.58
CA SER A 216 7.43 22.54 4.47
C SER A 216 8.73 22.29 5.25
N ALA A 217 9.31 23.35 5.83
CA ALA A 217 10.51 23.22 6.65
C ALA A 217 10.29 22.29 7.86
N ASP A 218 9.12 22.35 8.49
CA ASP A 218 8.78 21.51 9.63
C ASP A 218 8.56 20.04 9.23
N PHE A 219 7.96 19.81 8.05
CA PHE A 219 7.81 18.47 7.46
C PHE A 219 9.19 17.84 7.20
N ALA A 220 10.11 18.59 6.57
CA ALA A 220 11.46 18.14 6.31
C ALA A 220 12.25 17.86 7.60
N ALA A 221 12.17 18.75 8.60
CA ALA A 221 12.83 18.57 9.89
C ALA A 221 12.34 17.30 10.62
N THR A 222 11.04 17.01 10.52
CA THR A 222 10.45 15.78 11.10
C THR A 222 11.05 14.52 10.46
N LEU A 223 11.16 14.50 9.12
CA LEU A 223 11.77 13.39 8.38
C LEU A 223 13.25 13.21 8.70
N GLU A 224 14.01 14.30 8.82
CA GLU A 224 15.44 14.24 9.13
C GLU A 224 15.72 13.55 10.48
N ALA A 225 14.88 13.80 11.49
CA ALA A 225 15.01 13.22 12.81
C ALA A 225 14.46 11.78 12.93
N ALA A 226 13.62 11.36 11.98
CA ALA A 226 12.93 10.07 12.02
C ALA A 226 13.84 8.90 11.62
N THR A 227 13.66 7.75 12.28
CA THR A 227 14.20 6.47 11.82
C THR A 227 13.55 6.05 10.49
N PRO A 228 14.13 5.12 9.72
CA PRO A 228 13.53 4.66 8.47
C PRO A 228 12.07 4.20 8.59
N PHE A 229 11.73 3.43 9.62
CA PHE A 229 10.34 3.00 9.85
C PHE A 229 9.43 4.17 10.25
N GLN A 230 9.92 5.11 11.06
CA GLN A 230 9.18 6.33 11.40
C GLN A 230 8.94 7.23 10.18
N ARG A 231 9.87 7.24 9.20
CA ARG A 231 9.68 7.95 7.94
C ARG A 231 8.56 7.32 7.13
N TYR A 232 8.56 5.99 6.98
CA TYR A 232 7.46 5.26 6.36
C TYR A 232 6.12 5.63 7.02
N ASP A 233 6.04 5.49 8.34
CA ASP A 233 4.81 5.77 9.09
C ASP A 233 4.35 7.22 8.90
N PHE A 234 5.28 8.17 8.92
CA PHE A 234 4.97 9.58 8.65
C PHE A 234 4.46 9.81 7.22
N TYR A 235 5.13 9.25 6.20
CA TYR A 235 4.66 9.35 4.81
C TYR A 235 3.26 8.77 4.62
N ALA A 236 3.00 7.59 5.18
CA ALA A 236 1.70 6.94 5.10
C ALA A 236 0.59 7.78 5.76
N ASN A 237 0.84 8.30 6.97
CA ASN A 237 -0.14 9.11 7.70
C ASN A 237 -0.38 10.50 7.09
N THR A 238 0.58 11.01 6.30
CA THR A 238 0.47 12.33 5.65
C THR A 238 0.06 12.26 4.17
N GLY A 239 -0.20 11.07 3.63
CA GLY A 239 -0.64 10.88 2.24
C GLY A 239 0.47 10.96 1.19
N VAL A 240 1.75 10.93 1.58
CA VAL A 240 2.89 10.89 0.64
C VAL A 240 3.10 9.44 0.16
N TRP A 241 2.25 9.03 -0.77
CA TRP A 241 2.06 7.64 -1.18
C TRP A 241 3.33 6.97 -1.72
N TYR A 242 4.00 7.58 -2.71
CA TYR A 242 5.11 6.93 -3.41
C TYR A 242 6.32 6.68 -2.48
N GLU A 243 6.64 7.64 -1.61
CA GLU A 243 7.69 7.49 -0.61
C GLU A 243 7.31 6.51 0.51
N ALA A 244 6.03 6.41 0.89
CA ALA A 244 5.56 5.42 1.85
C ALA A 244 5.81 4.00 1.33
N LEU A 245 5.35 3.69 0.10
CA LEU A 245 5.61 2.41 -0.56
C LEU A 245 7.10 2.14 -0.74
N GLN A 246 7.85 3.10 -1.27
CA GLN A 246 9.29 2.95 -1.52
C GLN A 246 10.06 2.66 -0.24
N THR A 247 9.80 3.42 0.83
CA THR A 247 10.49 3.26 2.11
C THR A 247 10.18 1.89 2.70
N LEU A 248 8.92 1.47 2.70
CA LEU A 248 8.52 0.20 3.28
C LEU A 248 9.02 -1.01 2.47
N ALA A 249 8.94 -0.95 1.13
CA ALA A 249 9.49 -1.97 0.25
C ALA A 249 11.00 -2.13 0.45
N THR A 250 11.74 -1.01 0.59
CA THR A 250 13.17 -1.03 0.88
C THR A 250 13.46 -1.72 2.21
N LEU A 251 12.73 -1.38 3.27
CA LEU A 251 12.90 -2.01 4.57
C LEU A 251 12.62 -3.52 4.52
N ARG A 252 11.60 -3.95 3.78
CA ARG A 252 11.30 -5.39 3.60
C ARG A 252 12.38 -6.13 2.83
N ARG A 253 12.98 -5.52 1.81
CA ARG A 253 14.12 -6.11 1.08
C ARG A 253 15.35 -6.26 1.97
N GLU A 254 15.61 -5.29 2.84
CA GLU A 254 16.72 -5.35 3.79
C GLU A 254 16.48 -6.36 4.93
N SER A 255 15.25 -6.43 5.45
CA SER A 255 14.86 -7.35 6.51
C SER A 255 13.34 -7.58 6.52
N ASP A 256 12.87 -8.77 6.14
CA ASP A 256 11.43 -9.06 6.09
C ASP A 256 10.90 -9.56 7.46
N THR A 257 10.90 -8.68 8.46
CA THR A 257 10.41 -8.99 9.81
C THR A 257 8.88 -9.06 9.86
N PRO A 258 8.27 -9.76 10.83
CA PRO A 258 6.81 -9.78 11.00
C PRO A 258 6.17 -8.39 11.18
N GLU A 259 6.92 -7.43 11.74
CA GLU A 259 6.47 -6.04 11.87
C GLU A 259 6.34 -5.36 10.50
N LEU A 260 7.31 -5.55 9.62
CA LEU A 260 7.32 -4.96 8.28
C LEU A 260 6.33 -5.66 7.33
N GLN A 261 6.16 -6.97 7.46
CA GLN A 261 5.11 -7.71 6.74
C GLN A 261 3.71 -7.22 7.12
N ARG A 262 3.48 -6.99 8.41
CA ARG A 262 2.21 -6.44 8.90
C ARG A 262 1.98 -5.01 8.41
N ALA A 263 2.99 -4.14 8.51
CA ALA A 263 2.89 -2.78 7.99
C ALA A 263 2.59 -2.75 6.48
N TRP A 264 3.18 -3.67 5.70
CA TRP A 264 2.93 -3.77 4.26
C TRP A 264 1.50 -4.16 3.95
N ARG A 265 1.00 -5.17 4.66
CA ARG A 265 -0.40 -5.58 4.56
C ARG A 265 -1.34 -4.44 4.93
N GLU A 266 -1.13 -3.81 6.09
CA GLU A 266 -1.95 -2.69 6.57
C GLU A 266 -1.96 -1.51 5.56
N LEU A 267 -0.80 -1.18 4.95
CA LEU A 267 -0.70 -0.12 3.95
C LEU A 267 -1.51 -0.44 2.68
N LEU A 268 -1.36 -1.63 2.11
CA LEU A 268 -2.07 -2.01 0.88
C LEU A 268 -3.57 -2.23 1.13
N GLU A 269 -3.96 -2.84 2.26
CA GLU A 269 -5.36 -2.99 2.65
C GLU A 269 -6.05 -1.63 2.83
N SER A 270 -5.34 -0.60 3.30
CA SER A 270 -5.90 0.74 3.49
C SER A 270 -6.39 1.41 2.20
N VAL A 271 -5.99 0.87 1.06
CA VAL A 271 -6.31 1.37 -0.28
C VAL A 271 -6.92 0.30 -1.19
N GLU A 272 -7.52 -0.74 -0.59
CA GLU A 272 -8.21 -1.83 -1.31
C GLU A 272 -7.29 -2.64 -2.25
N LEU A 273 -6.00 -2.74 -1.90
CA LEU A 273 -5.02 -3.60 -2.57
C LEU A 273 -4.72 -4.87 -1.74
N ASP A 274 -5.69 -5.33 -0.94
CA ASP A 274 -5.57 -6.47 -0.02
C ASP A 274 -5.21 -7.78 -0.73
N ASP A 275 -5.61 -7.91 -1.99
CA ASP A 275 -5.16 -9.01 -2.82
C ASP A 275 -3.62 -9.07 -2.86
N PHE A 276 -2.94 -7.97 -3.15
CA PHE A 276 -1.51 -7.96 -3.48
C PHE A 276 -0.55 -8.11 -2.29
N VAL A 277 -1.05 -8.28 -1.06
CA VAL A 277 -0.24 -8.23 0.18
C VAL A 277 0.81 -9.32 0.29
N ASP A 278 0.53 -10.49 -0.29
CA ASP A 278 1.40 -11.67 -0.25
C ASP A 278 2.21 -11.86 -1.55
N GLU A 279 2.11 -10.93 -2.50
CA GLU A 279 2.89 -10.97 -3.74
C GLU A 279 4.38 -10.65 -3.48
N PRO A 280 5.30 -11.28 -4.23
CA PRO A 280 6.73 -11.03 -4.06
C PRO A 280 7.08 -9.60 -4.52
N LEU A 281 7.97 -8.95 -3.77
CA LEU A 281 8.64 -7.73 -4.22
C LEU A 281 9.76 -8.14 -5.18
N LEU A 282 9.67 -7.66 -6.43
CA LEU A 282 10.70 -7.86 -7.45
C LEU A 282 11.83 -6.83 -7.28
N ASP A 283 12.96 -7.10 -7.93
CA ASP A 283 14.17 -6.26 -7.93
C ASP A 283 14.23 -5.31 -9.13
#